data_AF-A0A1B8BYC1-F1
#
_entry.id   AF-A0A1B8BYC1-F1
#
_cell.length_a   1.000
_cell.length_b   1.000
_cell.length_c   1.000
_cell.angle_alpha   90.00
_cell.angle_beta   90.00
_cell.angle_gamma   90.00
#
_symmetry.space_group_name_H-M   'P 1'
#
loop_
_entity.id
_entity.type
_entity.pdbx_description
1 polymer ?
#
loop_
_entity_poly.entity_id
_entity_poly.type
_entity_poly.pdbx_seq_one_letter_code
_entity_poly.pdbx_strand_id
1 'polypeptide(L)'
;MDLFDELENLAVTAVYEEPGEDDDSPDANKGTIKMWQDRFGYTYEEAAGVIGMTQNATKPSTSTQQAMLSPTQARAIYLLQLDGPISTPQRVQIAANLATIPESHHGSSSGGDSAFCKVDGRAKIAIENWLSNQSGPLFRPLFIPVGMAYKELSSQSLYPTLGNDTTLPQFRPQDPHLLSSSPSFGRTQNGFPVWYFFYGTLASVPKLCALLSLSGDEIPILYDASVLGAKMESWGNGKYKALVNGPEDSCVQGSAYQVMSEEDEDALRKYETDAYEVVRCLIKVDGTAVQGCTFRFIGETD
;
A
#
# COMPACT_ATOMS: atom_id res chain seq x y z
N MET A 1 -11.82 -23.10 -12.25
CA MET A 1 -11.55 -22.45 -13.54
C MET A 1 -10.65 -21.28 -13.22
N ASP A 2 -9.45 -21.29 -13.80
CA ASP A 2 -8.42 -20.30 -13.54
C ASP A 2 -8.77 -19.00 -14.31
N LEU A 3 -8.74 -17.86 -13.62
CA LEU A 3 -9.10 -16.56 -14.21
C LEU A 3 -8.13 -16.18 -15.35
N PHE A 4 -6.91 -16.71 -15.30
CA PHE A 4 -5.92 -16.56 -16.36
C PHE A 4 -6.22 -17.45 -17.57
N ASP A 5 -6.73 -18.68 -17.37
CA ASP A 5 -7.22 -19.52 -18.46
C ASP A 5 -8.47 -18.91 -19.11
N GLU A 6 -9.33 -18.24 -18.32
CA GLU A 6 -10.50 -17.53 -18.84
C GLU A 6 -10.09 -16.31 -19.67
N LEU A 7 -9.08 -15.54 -19.21
CA LEU A 7 -8.54 -14.38 -19.92
C LEU A 7 -7.77 -14.78 -21.19
N GLU A 8 -7.05 -15.90 -21.16
CA GLU A 8 -6.32 -16.45 -22.31
C GLU A 8 -7.31 -17.03 -23.33
N ASN A 9 -8.37 -17.73 -22.89
CA ASN A 9 -9.44 -18.18 -23.78
C ASN A 9 -10.24 -17.03 -24.39
N LEU A 10 -10.44 -15.91 -23.66
CA LEU A 10 -11.12 -14.71 -24.17
C LEU A 10 -10.25 -13.92 -25.16
N ALA A 11 -8.93 -13.91 -24.96
CA ALA A 11 -7.97 -13.30 -25.89
C ALA A 11 -7.77 -14.14 -27.16
N VAL A 12 -7.83 -15.47 -27.05
CA VAL A 12 -7.77 -16.40 -28.19
C VAL A 12 -9.07 -16.40 -28.99
N THR A 13 -10.23 -16.22 -28.36
CA THR A 13 -11.53 -16.06 -29.08
C THR A 13 -11.67 -14.70 -29.78
N ALA A 14 -10.88 -13.69 -29.41
CA ALA A 14 -10.90 -12.37 -30.06
C ALA A 14 -10.15 -12.32 -31.40
N VAL A 15 -9.47 -13.41 -31.81
CA VAL A 15 -8.78 -13.51 -33.10
C VAL A 15 -9.40 -14.66 -33.89
N TYR A 16 -10.01 -14.34 -35.04
CA TYR A 16 -10.76 -15.19 -35.97
C TYR A 16 -12.28 -15.31 -35.73
N GLU A 17 -12.98 -14.21 -36.00
CA GLU A 17 -14.13 -14.30 -36.92
C GLU A 17 -13.77 -13.50 -38.18
N GLU A 18 -13.45 -14.21 -39.26
CA GLU A 18 -13.44 -13.63 -40.60
C GLU A 18 -14.87 -13.20 -40.99
N PRO A 19 -15.01 -12.17 -41.83
CA PRO A 19 -16.21 -11.32 -41.84
C PRO A 19 -17.40 -12.04 -42.49
N GLY A 20 -18.47 -12.20 -41.71
CA GLY A 20 -19.82 -12.26 -42.25
C GLY A 20 -20.28 -10.83 -42.54
N GLU A 21 -20.63 -10.56 -43.79
CA GLU A 21 -21.13 -9.28 -44.28
C GLU A 21 -22.36 -8.81 -43.49
N ASP A 22 -22.41 -7.49 -43.27
CA ASP A 22 -23.52 -6.67 -42.73
C ASP A 22 -23.81 -6.79 -41.22
N ASP A 23 -23.58 -5.71 -40.46
CA ASP A 23 -24.65 -4.84 -39.93
C ASP A 23 -24.09 -3.76 -38.96
N ASP A 24 -24.72 -2.58 -38.98
CA ASP A 24 -24.37 -1.38 -38.21
C ASP A 24 -24.45 -1.60 -36.68
N SER A 25 -23.32 -1.53 -35.96
CA SER A 25 -23.33 -1.29 -34.51
C SER A 25 -22.11 -0.48 -34.01
N PRO A 26 -22.27 0.40 -33.01
CA PRO A 26 -21.17 1.21 -32.49
C PRO A 26 -20.23 0.33 -31.66
N ASP A 27 -19.11 0.00 -32.29
CA ASP A 27 -17.99 -0.83 -31.82
C ASP A 27 -17.64 -0.59 -30.32
N ALA A 28 -18.20 -1.42 -29.44
CA ALA A 28 -17.96 -1.44 -28.00
C ALA A 28 -16.48 -1.75 -27.65
N ASN A 29 -15.77 -2.36 -28.60
CA ASN A 29 -14.37 -2.71 -28.47
C ASN A 29 -13.49 -1.44 -28.49
N LYS A 30 -13.81 -0.48 -29.37
CA LYS A 30 -13.16 0.85 -29.36
C LYS A 30 -13.38 1.61 -28.06
N GLY A 31 -14.58 1.54 -27.47
CA GLY A 31 -14.88 2.20 -26.19
C GLY A 31 -14.07 1.62 -25.02
N THR A 32 -13.91 0.30 -25.02
CA THR A 32 -13.12 -0.41 -24.00
C THR A 32 -11.64 -0.08 -24.17
N ILE A 33 -11.08 -0.18 -25.39
CA ILE A 33 -9.67 0.13 -25.68
C ILE A 33 -9.32 1.57 -25.24
N LYS A 34 -10.20 2.54 -25.48
CA LYS A 34 -10.00 3.93 -25.07
C LYS A 34 -9.99 4.12 -23.55
N MET A 35 -10.81 3.37 -22.82
CA MET A 35 -10.90 3.43 -21.35
C MET A 35 -9.61 2.92 -20.68
N TRP A 36 -8.99 1.88 -21.24
CA TRP A 36 -7.71 1.36 -20.75
C TRP A 36 -6.56 2.32 -21.05
N GLN A 37 -6.57 2.93 -22.24
CA GLN A 37 -5.57 3.91 -22.66
C GLN A 37 -5.59 5.17 -21.78
N ASP A 38 -6.78 5.69 -21.43
CA ASP A 38 -6.94 6.84 -20.52
C ASP A 38 -6.56 6.52 -19.05
N ARG A 39 -6.65 5.26 -18.64
CA ARG A 39 -6.44 4.84 -17.25
C ARG A 39 -5.00 4.49 -16.92
N PHE A 40 -4.26 3.94 -17.88
CA PHE A 40 -2.91 3.43 -17.66
C PHE A 40 -1.84 4.15 -18.49
N GLY A 41 -2.23 5.05 -19.40
CA GLY A 41 -1.28 5.89 -20.16
C GLY A 41 -0.49 5.15 -21.24
N TYR A 42 -0.81 3.88 -21.51
CA TYR A 42 -0.20 3.07 -22.56
C TYR A 42 -1.19 2.81 -23.69
N THR A 43 -0.73 2.95 -24.94
CA THR A 43 -1.43 2.44 -26.11
C THR A 43 -1.41 0.91 -26.15
N TYR A 44 -2.32 0.29 -26.91
CA TYR A 44 -2.34 -1.18 -27.09
C TYR A 44 -0.98 -1.71 -27.58
N GLU A 45 -0.34 -0.99 -28.50
CA GLU A 45 0.95 -1.36 -29.10
C GLU A 45 2.09 -1.25 -28.08
N GLU A 46 2.05 -0.24 -27.19
CA GLU A 46 3.01 -0.11 -26.08
C GLU A 46 2.81 -1.19 -25.03
N ALA A 47 1.56 -1.51 -24.68
CA ALA A 47 1.25 -2.59 -23.75
C ALA A 47 1.68 -3.96 -24.31
N ALA A 48 1.40 -4.22 -25.59
CA ALA A 48 1.87 -5.41 -26.29
C ALA A 48 3.40 -5.46 -26.40
N GLY A 49 4.05 -4.30 -26.58
CA GLY A 49 5.50 -4.16 -26.58
C GLY A 49 6.11 -4.49 -25.21
N VAL A 50 5.54 -3.98 -24.11
CA VAL A 50 5.98 -4.28 -22.74
C VAL A 50 5.80 -5.76 -22.42
N ILE A 51 4.68 -6.37 -22.83
CA ILE A 51 4.41 -7.81 -22.66
C ILE A 51 5.38 -8.66 -23.50
N GLY A 52 5.63 -8.28 -24.76
CA GLY A 52 6.59 -8.94 -25.63
C GLY A 52 8.03 -8.83 -25.13
N MET A 53 8.41 -7.70 -24.53
CA MET A 53 9.71 -7.51 -23.87
C MET A 53 9.85 -8.36 -22.60
N THR A 54 8.76 -8.57 -21.84
CA THR A 54 8.78 -9.47 -20.68
C THR A 54 8.82 -10.95 -21.09
N GLN A 55 8.23 -11.33 -22.22
CA GLN A 55 8.25 -12.70 -22.73
C GLN A 55 9.58 -13.08 -23.42
N ASN A 56 10.23 -12.13 -24.10
CA ASN A 56 11.50 -12.34 -24.81
C ASN A 56 12.75 -12.00 -23.98
N ALA A 57 12.59 -11.67 -22.70
CA ALA A 57 13.69 -11.59 -21.75
C ALA A 57 14.30 -12.98 -21.57
N THR A 58 15.25 -13.28 -22.46
CA THR A 58 16.13 -14.43 -22.39
C THR A 58 16.72 -14.50 -21.00
N LYS A 59 16.50 -15.64 -20.32
CA LYS A 59 16.98 -15.95 -18.97
C LYS A 59 18.32 -15.26 -18.68
N PRO A 60 18.43 -14.43 -17.64
CA PRO A 60 19.73 -14.10 -17.12
C PRO A 60 20.34 -15.41 -16.63
N SER A 61 21.42 -15.79 -17.29
CA SER A 61 22.37 -16.78 -16.82
C SER A 61 22.69 -16.53 -15.35
N THR A 62 22.63 -17.61 -14.58
CA THR A 62 22.90 -17.72 -13.16
C THR A 62 24.02 -16.80 -12.69
N SER A 63 23.63 -15.74 -11.99
CA SER A 63 24.48 -14.99 -11.06
C SER A 63 23.60 -14.67 -9.86
N THR A 64 24.05 -15.13 -8.70
CA THR A 64 23.45 -14.91 -7.38
C THR A 64 23.41 -13.42 -7.06
N GLN A 65 22.44 -12.70 -7.62
CA GLN A 65 22.01 -11.39 -7.16
C GLN A 65 20.59 -11.60 -6.67
N GLN A 66 20.42 -11.68 -5.36
CA GLN A 66 19.12 -11.40 -4.75
C GLN A 66 18.69 -10.04 -5.30
N ALA A 67 17.65 -10.01 -6.15
CA ALA A 67 17.07 -8.74 -6.54
C ALA A 67 16.71 -8.01 -5.25
N MET A 68 17.43 -6.94 -4.91
CA MET A 68 17.11 -6.17 -3.72
C MET A 68 15.74 -5.57 -3.95
N LEU A 69 14.76 -6.04 -3.18
CA LEU A 69 13.42 -5.47 -3.19
C LEU A 69 13.52 -3.96 -2.96
N SER A 70 12.78 -3.18 -3.73
CA SER A 70 12.62 -1.76 -3.39
C SER A 70 11.97 -1.65 -2.00
N PRO A 71 12.19 -0.56 -1.26
CA PRO A 71 11.53 -0.36 0.03
C PRO A 71 10.02 -0.53 -0.03
N THR A 72 9.37 -0.10 -1.11
CA THR A 72 7.92 -0.28 -1.33
C THR A 72 7.57 -1.75 -1.48
N GLN A 73 8.29 -2.49 -2.33
CA GLN A 73 8.05 -3.92 -2.51
C GLN A 73 8.28 -4.71 -1.22
N ALA A 74 9.34 -4.40 -0.47
CA ALA A 74 9.66 -5.06 0.79
C ALA A 74 8.56 -4.88 1.85
N ARG A 75 7.86 -3.76 1.81
CA ARG A 75 6.85 -3.34 2.79
C ARG A 75 5.40 -3.60 2.36
N ALA A 76 5.19 -3.99 1.10
CA ALA A 76 3.88 -4.36 0.59
C ALA A 76 3.27 -5.50 1.40
N ILE A 77 1.98 -5.41 1.69
CA ILE A 77 1.26 -6.37 2.53
C ILE A 77 0.43 -7.28 1.64
N TYR A 78 0.54 -8.58 1.87
CA TYR A 78 -0.19 -9.62 1.17
C TYR A 78 -0.98 -10.50 2.14
N LEU A 79 -2.15 -10.93 1.70
CA LEU A 79 -2.85 -12.08 2.27
C LEU A 79 -2.38 -13.33 1.53
N LEU A 80 -1.63 -14.17 2.22
CA LEU A 80 -1.17 -15.46 1.74
C LEU A 80 -2.22 -16.51 2.06
N GLN A 81 -2.74 -17.21 1.06
CA GLN A 81 -3.61 -18.36 1.29
C GLN A 81 -2.79 -19.51 1.89
N LEU A 82 -3.29 -20.08 2.98
CA LEU A 82 -2.73 -21.25 3.63
C LEU A 82 -3.20 -22.50 2.90
N ASP A 83 -2.33 -23.03 2.04
CA ASP A 83 -2.59 -24.26 1.30
C ASP A 83 -1.28 -25.03 1.05
N GLY A 84 -1.39 -26.32 0.70
CA GLY A 84 -0.27 -27.16 0.29
C GLY A 84 0.87 -27.20 1.32
N PRO A 85 2.14 -26.98 0.89
CA PRO A 85 3.31 -27.01 1.76
C PRO A 85 3.34 -25.92 2.86
N ILE A 86 2.51 -24.89 2.72
CA ILE A 86 2.39 -23.74 3.63
C ILE A 86 0.99 -23.63 4.26
N SER A 87 0.32 -24.77 4.41
CA SER A 87 -1.05 -24.89 4.94
C SER A 87 -1.24 -24.47 6.40
N THR A 88 -0.17 -24.16 7.14
CA THR A 88 -0.27 -23.69 8.53
C THR A 88 0.57 -22.44 8.78
N PRO A 89 0.17 -21.58 9.74
CA PRO A 89 0.95 -20.39 10.10
C PRO A 89 2.38 -20.72 10.55
N GLN A 90 2.59 -21.86 11.19
CA GLN A 90 3.93 -22.33 11.59
C GLN A 90 4.81 -22.65 10.38
N ARG A 91 4.22 -23.19 9.29
CA ARG A 91 4.94 -23.42 8.04
C ARG A 91 5.33 -22.10 7.38
N VAL A 92 4.43 -21.12 7.40
CA VAL A 92 4.72 -19.75 6.93
C VAL A 92 5.84 -19.13 7.75
N GLN A 93 5.82 -19.26 9.08
CA GLN A 93 6.90 -18.77 9.95
C GLN A 93 8.26 -19.33 9.55
N ILE A 94 8.35 -20.64 9.33
CA ILE A 94 9.60 -21.31 8.94
C ILE A 94 10.03 -20.86 7.54
N ALA A 95 9.11 -20.84 6.58
CA ALA A 95 9.39 -20.50 5.19
C ALA A 95 9.84 -19.03 5.02
N ALA A 96 9.24 -18.11 5.78
CA ALA A 96 9.59 -16.69 5.78
C ALA A 96 10.65 -16.30 6.82
N ASN A 97 11.10 -17.22 7.66
CA ASN A 97 12.00 -16.96 8.79
C ASN A 97 11.49 -15.84 9.72
N LEU A 98 10.21 -15.91 10.10
CA LEU A 98 9.56 -14.91 10.96
C LEU A 98 9.86 -15.15 12.44
N ALA A 99 10.05 -14.08 13.20
CA ALA A 99 10.30 -14.14 14.64
C ALA A 99 9.12 -14.74 15.43
N THR A 100 7.89 -14.48 14.97
CA THR A 100 6.66 -14.97 15.58
C THR A 100 5.79 -15.69 14.55
N ILE A 101 4.88 -16.53 15.03
CA ILE A 101 3.88 -17.17 14.19
C ILE A 101 2.92 -16.08 13.66
N PRO A 102 2.71 -15.96 12.34
CA PRO A 102 1.77 -14.98 11.78
C PRO A 102 0.33 -15.32 12.17
N GLU A 103 -0.50 -14.29 12.35
CA GLU A 103 -1.92 -14.49 12.61
C GLU A 103 -2.63 -15.08 11.38
N SER A 104 -3.58 -15.96 11.63
CA SER A 104 -4.42 -16.59 10.60
C SER A 104 -5.85 -16.08 10.66
N HIS A 105 -6.39 -15.69 9.51
CA HIS A 105 -7.77 -15.29 9.34
C HIS A 105 -8.52 -16.34 8.53
N HIS A 106 -9.68 -16.78 9.01
CA HIS A 106 -10.50 -17.79 8.36
C HIS A 106 -11.64 -17.10 7.61
N GLY A 107 -11.81 -17.45 6.34
CA GLY A 107 -12.94 -17.04 5.51
C GLY A 107 -13.76 -18.25 5.11
N SER A 108 -15.08 -18.14 5.21
CA SER A 108 -16.01 -19.15 4.71
C SER A 108 -16.86 -18.53 3.61
N SER A 109 -16.98 -19.22 2.48
CA SER A 109 -17.80 -18.81 1.34
C SER A 109 -18.59 -20.01 0.81
N SER A 110 -19.50 -19.77 -0.15
CA SER A 110 -20.20 -20.87 -0.84
C SER A 110 -19.25 -21.86 -1.53
N GLY A 111 -18.01 -21.45 -1.83
CA GLY A 111 -16.97 -22.29 -2.43
C GLY A 111 -16.11 -23.07 -1.42
N GLY A 112 -16.39 -22.96 -0.11
CA GLY A 112 -15.66 -23.64 0.95
C GLY A 112 -14.90 -22.70 1.89
N ASP A 113 -14.19 -23.31 2.84
CA ASP A 113 -13.40 -22.62 3.86
C ASP A 113 -11.97 -22.41 3.36
N SER A 114 -11.41 -21.24 3.64
CA SER A 114 -10.02 -20.90 3.34
C SER A 114 -9.42 -20.12 4.50
N ALA A 115 -8.12 -20.32 4.74
CA ALA A 115 -7.38 -19.60 5.77
C ALA A 115 -6.28 -18.76 5.12
N PHE A 116 -6.01 -17.59 5.68
CA PHE A 116 -5.04 -16.63 5.15
C PHE A 116 -4.13 -16.12 6.27
N CYS A 117 -2.86 -15.85 5.94
CA CYS A 117 -1.93 -15.14 6.81
C CYS A 117 -1.51 -13.81 6.18
N LYS A 118 -1.35 -12.79 7.03
CA LYS A 118 -0.78 -11.50 6.60
C LYS A 118 0.75 -11.62 6.56
N VAL A 119 1.36 -11.28 5.42
CA VAL A 119 2.82 -11.30 5.24
C VAL A 119 3.30 -10.04 4.51
N ASP A 120 4.52 -9.60 4.78
CA ASP A 120 5.15 -8.50 4.03
C ASP A 120 5.86 -9.01 2.77
N GLY A 121 6.35 -8.11 1.92
CA GLY A 121 7.00 -8.48 0.66
C GLY A 121 8.32 -9.22 0.85
N ARG A 122 9.04 -8.98 1.96
CA ARG A 122 10.23 -9.77 2.31
C ARG A 122 9.86 -11.22 2.60
N ALA A 123 8.83 -11.42 3.41
CA ALA A 123 8.29 -12.74 3.70
C ALA A 123 7.76 -13.43 2.44
N LYS A 124 7.08 -12.71 1.53
CA LYS A 124 6.65 -13.23 0.23
C LYS A 124 7.83 -13.84 -0.57
N ILE A 125 8.90 -13.08 -0.78
CA ILE A 125 10.08 -13.57 -1.51
C ILE A 125 10.75 -14.74 -0.78
N ALA A 126 10.85 -14.68 0.55
CA ALA A 126 11.42 -15.77 1.34
C ALA A 126 10.62 -17.07 1.17
N ILE A 127 9.28 -16.99 1.18
CA ILE A 127 8.38 -18.12 0.98
C ILE A 127 8.50 -18.68 -0.44
N GLU A 128 8.51 -17.82 -1.46
CA GLU A 128 8.68 -18.24 -2.87
C GLU A 128 10.02 -18.95 -3.09
N ASN A 129 11.10 -18.42 -2.50
CA ASN A 129 12.42 -19.07 -2.54
C ASN A 129 12.42 -20.40 -1.79
N TRP A 130 11.80 -20.46 -0.61
CA TRP A 130 11.71 -21.69 0.18
C TRP A 130 10.93 -22.78 -0.55
N LEU A 131 9.82 -22.44 -1.19
CA LEU A 131 9.02 -23.36 -2.01
C LEU A 131 9.78 -23.85 -3.24
N SER A 132 10.54 -22.97 -3.90
CA SER A 132 11.34 -23.31 -5.08
C SER A 132 12.46 -24.32 -4.78
N ASN A 133 12.92 -24.36 -3.53
CA ASN A 133 13.96 -25.29 -3.08
C ASN A 133 13.41 -26.66 -2.62
N GLN A 134 12.08 -26.86 -2.62
CA GLN A 134 11.51 -28.12 -2.20
C GLN A 134 11.53 -29.17 -3.30
N SER A 135 11.87 -30.41 -2.92
CA SER A 135 11.76 -31.57 -3.79
C SER A 135 10.29 -32.04 -3.84
N GLY A 136 9.50 -31.47 -4.74
CA GLY A 136 8.08 -31.78 -4.86
C GLY A 136 7.43 -31.21 -6.13
N PRO A 137 6.14 -31.51 -6.37
CA PRO A 137 5.38 -30.86 -7.44
C PRO A 137 5.39 -29.34 -7.26
N LEU A 138 5.43 -28.62 -8.38
CA LEU A 138 5.47 -27.15 -8.38
C LEU A 138 4.20 -26.61 -7.71
N PHE A 139 4.34 -26.09 -6.49
CA PHE A 139 3.28 -25.41 -5.79
C PHE A 139 3.41 -23.90 -5.99
N ARG A 140 2.34 -23.26 -6.47
CA ARG A 140 2.28 -21.80 -6.63
C ARG A 140 1.42 -21.21 -5.51
N PRO A 141 2.01 -20.50 -4.53
CA PRO A 141 1.26 -19.86 -3.46
C PRO A 141 0.41 -18.70 -4.00
N LEU A 142 -0.79 -18.50 -3.46
CA LEU A 142 -1.63 -17.35 -3.76
C LEU A 142 -1.33 -16.20 -2.79
N PHE A 143 -0.89 -15.07 -3.33
CA PHE A 143 -0.70 -13.82 -2.60
C PHE A 143 -1.68 -12.76 -3.11
N ILE A 144 -2.55 -12.26 -2.24
CA ILE A 144 -3.51 -11.21 -2.57
C ILE A 144 -2.99 -9.88 -1.98
N PRO A 145 -2.67 -8.86 -2.80
CA PRO A 145 -2.23 -7.57 -2.27
C PRO A 145 -3.36 -6.88 -1.51
N VAL A 146 -3.06 -6.35 -0.32
CA VAL A 146 -4.04 -5.63 0.52
C VAL A 146 -4.22 -4.18 0.08
N GLY A 147 -3.19 -3.58 -0.53
CA GLY A 147 -3.25 -2.21 -1.06
C GLY A 147 -3.57 -1.16 0.02
N MET A 148 -2.79 -1.10 1.10
CA MET A 148 -2.99 -0.16 2.20
C MET A 148 -1.74 0.67 2.49
N ALA A 149 -1.94 1.91 2.93
CA ALA A 149 -0.85 2.80 3.28
C ALA A 149 0.02 2.18 4.38
N TYR A 150 1.33 2.20 4.17
CA TYR A 150 2.26 1.54 5.08
C TYR A 150 2.43 2.32 6.39
N LYS A 151 2.55 1.65 7.53
CA LYS A 151 2.78 2.28 8.84
C LYS A 151 3.85 1.54 9.60
N GLU A 152 5.01 2.16 9.83
CA GLU A 152 6.14 1.61 10.60
C GLU A 152 6.79 2.71 11.41
N LEU A 153 6.05 3.19 12.41
CA LEU A 153 6.55 4.21 13.31
C LEU A 153 7.54 3.56 14.27
N SER A 154 8.81 3.97 14.17
CA SER A 154 9.86 3.48 15.06
C SER A 154 9.54 3.86 16.51
N SER A 155 9.70 2.91 17.43
CA SER A 155 9.63 3.15 18.88
C SER A 155 10.95 3.70 19.43
N GLN A 156 12.03 3.61 18.65
CA GLN A 156 13.39 3.93 19.07
C GLN A 156 13.95 5.16 18.36
N SER A 157 13.24 5.75 17.40
CA SER A 157 13.70 6.92 16.63
C SER A 157 12.52 7.76 16.14
N LEU A 158 12.82 8.93 15.55
CA LEU A 158 11.80 9.77 14.90
C LEU A 158 11.34 9.22 13.54
N TYR A 159 11.85 8.08 13.06
CA TYR A 159 11.46 7.55 11.76
C TYR A 159 10.04 6.97 11.77
N PRO A 160 9.23 7.18 10.71
CA PRO A 160 9.30 8.29 9.76
C PRO A 160 8.59 9.53 10.34
N THR A 161 9.18 10.72 10.13
CA THR A 161 8.58 12.02 10.45
C THR A 161 8.58 12.90 9.20
N LEU A 162 7.46 13.57 8.94
CA LEU A 162 7.30 14.51 7.83
C LEU A 162 8.30 15.67 7.96
N GLY A 163 8.97 16.01 6.86
CA GLY A 163 9.94 17.10 6.81
C GLY A 163 11.31 16.79 7.45
N ASN A 164 11.46 15.64 8.10
CA ASN A 164 12.70 15.24 8.74
C ASN A 164 13.34 14.05 8.01
N ASP A 165 14.57 14.24 7.52
CA ASP A 165 15.41 13.13 7.11
C ASP A 165 16.04 12.48 8.35
N THR A 166 15.32 11.51 8.92
CA THR A 166 15.77 10.82 10.14
C THR A 166 16.95 9.88 9.92
N THR A 167 17.47 9.76 8.68
CA THR A 167 18.71 9.03 8.41
C THR A 167 19.95 9.84 8.77
N LEU A 168 19.82 11.17 8.91
CA LEU A 168 20.94 12.05 9.23
C LEU A 168 21.44 11.85 10.68
N PRO A 169 22.76 11.97 10.94
CA PRO A 169 23.36 11.66 12.23
C PRO A 169 22.75 12.40 13.43
N GLN A 170 22.29 13.63 13.24
CA GLN A 170 21.68 14.44 14.30
C GLN A 170 20.33 13.89 14.80
N PHE A 171 19.64 13.10 13.99
CA PHE A 171 18.37 12.46 14.37
C PHE A 171 18.56 11.01 14.84
N ARG A 172 19.82 10.54 14.92
CA ARG A 172 20.13 9.23 15.49
C ARG A 172 19.72 9.23 16.97
N PRO A 173 19.06 8.15 17.44
CA PRO A 173 18.76 7.97 18.85
C PRO A 173 20.05 8.12 19.65
N GLN A 174 20.09 9.13 20.53
CA GLN A 174 21.21 9.31 21.43
C GLN A 174 21.14 8.21 22.49
N ASP A 175 22.30 7.79 22.98
CA ASP A 175 22.41 6.77 24.02
C ASP A 175 21.56 7.18 25.24
N PRO A 176 20.63 6.33 25.74
CA PRO A 176 19.76 6.68 26.87
C PRO A 176 20.53 7.16 28.10
N HIS A 177 21.78 6.72 28.27
CA HIS A 177 22.68 7.16 29.34
C HIS A 177 23.17 8.61 29.21
N LEU A 178 23.11 9.19 28.01
CA LEU A 178 23.49 10.58 27.73
C LEU A 178 22.28 11.54 27.81
N LEU A 179 21.08 11.02 28.03
CA LEU A 179 19.85 11.80 28.10
C LEU A 179 19.34 11.86 29.54
N SER A 180 18.99 13.06 30.00
CA SER A 180 18.41 13.26 31.35
C SER A 180 17.00 12.67 31.49
N SER A 181 16.38 12.30 30.38
CA SER A 181 15.05 11.68 30.28
C SER A 181 15.02 10.74 29.07
N SER A 182 14.28 9.64 29.18
CA SER A 182 14.04 8.76 28.03
C SER A 182 13.42 9.57 26.89
N PRO A 183 13.99 9.53 25.68
CA PRO A 183 13.44 10.27 24.55
C PRO A 183 12.06 9.70 24.21
N SER A 184 11.03 10.52 24.37
CA SER A 184 9.72 10.23 23.81
C SER A 184 9.80 10.55 22.33
N PHE A 185 10.02 9.54 21.49
CA PHE A 185 10.05 9.68 20.02
C PHE A 185 8.67 9.95 19.40
N GLY A 186 7.72 10.42 20.21
CA GLY A 186 6.31 10.63 19.91
C GLY A 186 5.47 9.37 20.17
N ARG A 187 4.24 9.37 19.67
CA ARG A 187 3.24 8.32 19.91
C ARG A 187 3.62 6.92 19.45
N THR A 188 3.00 5.91 20.04
CA THR A 188 3.21 4.49 19.73
C THR A 188 2.48 4.09 18.45
N GLN A 189 2.98 3.04 17.79
CA GLN A 189 2.37 2.44 16.58
C GLN A 189 0.86 2.17 16.75
N ASN A 190 0.39 1.83 17.96
CA ASN A 190 -1.01 1.44 18.23
C ASN A 190 -1.65 2.30 19.34
N GLY A 191 -1.28 3.58 19.45
CA GLY A 191 -1.78 4.48 20.48
C GLY A 191 -3.01 5.27 20.05
N PHE A 192 -4.20 4.89 20.53
CA PHE A 192 -5.46 5.59 20.27
C PHE A 192 -5.99 6.33 21.51
N PRO A 193 -6.69 7.47 21.35
CA PRO A 193 -7.02 8.13 20.09
C PRO A 193 -5.84 8.90 19.48
N VAL A 194 -5.75 9.02 18.15
CA VAL A 194 -4.63 9.65 17.41
C VAL A 194 -5.07 10.77 16.47
N TRP A 195 -4.35 11.89 16.50
CA TRP A 195 -4.59 12.99 15.57
C TRP A 195 -4.06 12.64 14.18
N TYR A 196 -4.89 12.81 13.17
CA TYR A 196 -4.54 12.70 11.76
C TYR A 196 -4.76 14.02 11.06
N PHE A 197 -3.79 14.43 10.23
CA PHE A 197 -3.94 15.57 9.33
C PHE A 197 -4.31 15.11 7.92
N PHE A 198 -5.32 15.75 7.36
CA PHE A 198 -5.86 15.52 6.02
C PHE A 198 -5.79 16.80 5.18
N TYR A 199 -5.37 16.67 3.91
CA TYR A 199 -5.20 17.79 2.97
C TYR A 199 -5.99 17.61 1.67
N GLY A 200 -6.72 16.50 1.55
CA GLY A 200 -7.42 16.06 0.35
C GLY A 200 -8.89 15.69 0.61
N THR A 201 -9.35 14.62 -0.02
CA THR A 201 -10.74 14.16 0.06
C THR A 201 -11.15 13.69 1.46
N LEU A 202 -10.19 13.26 2.28
CA LEU A 202 -10.42 12.92 3.70
C LEU A 202 -10.77 14.15 4.56
N ALA A 203 -10.50 15.37 4.11
CA ALA A 203 -10.93 16.60 4.78
C ALA A 203 -12.43 16.92 4.54
N SER A 204 -13.26 15.87 4.38
CA SER A 204 -14.69 15.97 4.08
C SER A 204 -15.48 15.07 5.03
N VAL A 205 -16.34 15.66 5.86
CA VAL A 205 -17.19 14.95 6.82
C VAL A 205 -18.00 13.82 6.16
N PRO A 206 -18.72 14.04 5.03
CA PRO A 206 -19.46 12.97 4.37
C PRO A 206 -18.57 11.79 3.92
N LYS A 207 -17.34 12.09 3.47
CA LYS A 207 -16.40 11.04 3.05
C LYS A 207 -15.93 10.23 4.24
N LEU A 208 -15.59 10.87 5.36
CA LEU A 208 -15.20 10.20 6.59
C LEU A 208 -16.34 9.35 7.16
N CYS A 209 -17.56 9.87 7.23
CA CYS A 209 -18.71 9.08 7.68
C CYS A 209 -18.88 7.82 6.82
N ALA A 210 -18.83 7.95 5.49
CA ALA A 210 -18.98 6.82 4.58
C ALA A 210 -17.82 5.82 4.71
N LEU A 211 -16.59 6.28 4.91
CA LEU A 211 -15.40 5.44 4.99
C LEU A 211 -15.31 4.69 6.33
N LEU A 212 -15.57 5.40 7.43
CA LEU A 212 -15.52 4.88 8.79
C LEU A 212 -16.83 4.20 9.22
N SER A 213 -17.83 4.16 8.33
CA SER A 213 -19.16 3.61 8.60
C SER A 213 -19.84 4.21 9.84
N LEU A 214 -19.58 5.49 10.11
CA LEU A 214 -20.17 6.22 11.24
C LEU A 214 -21.67 6.47 10.98
N SER A 215 -22.50 6.26 12.00
CA SER A 215 -23.95 6.38 11.87
C SER A 215 -24.56 7.31 12.94
N GLY A 216 -25.68 7.95 12.60
CA GLY A 216 -26.50 8.72 13.54
C GLY A 216 -25.77 9.91 14.18
N ASP A 217 -25.36 9.73 15.44
CA ASP A 217 -24.84 10.76 16.34
C ASP A 217 -23.30 10.91 16.32
N GLU A 218 -22.58 10.02 15.62
CA GLU A 218 -21.11 10.01 15.54
C GLU A 218 -20.58 10.84 14.35
N ILE A 219 -20.99 12.12 14.26
CA ILE A 219 -20.50 13.00 13.19
C ILE A 219 -19.05 13.39 13.49
N PRO A 220 -18.08 13.07 12.61
CA PRO A 220 -16.68 13.37 12.84
C PRO A 220 -16.45 14.89 12.83
N ILE A 221 -15.77 15.39 13.85
CA ILE A 221 -15.40 16.80 13.97
C ILE A 221 -14.05 17.00 13.29
N LEU A 222 -14.05 17.79 12.21
CA LEU A 222 -12.85 18.25 11.55
C LEU A 222 -12.45 19.63 12.09
N TYR A 223 -11.22 19.74 12.53
CA TYR A 223 -10.64 21.00 13.01
C TYR A 223 -9.76 21.60 11.91
N ASP A 224 -9.85 22.91 11.68
CA ASP A 224 -8.93 23.58 10.78
C ASP A 224 -7.50 23.48 11.32
N ALA A 225 -6.60 23.02 10.46
CA ALA A 225 -5.26 22.63 10.87
C ALA A 225 -4.22 22.92 9.80
N SER A 226 -2.96 22.87 10.22
CA SER A 226 -1.83 22.93 9.31
C SER A 226 -0.68 22.04 9.76
N VAL A 227 0.17 21.61 8.85
CA VAL A 227 1.39 20.86 9.15
C VAL A 227 2.62 21.61 8.69
N LEU A 228 3.72 21.45 9.43
CA LEU A 228 5.03 22.02 9.09
C LEU A 228 5.91 20.96 8.40
N GLY A 229 6.94 21.41 7.67
CA GLY A 229 7.90 20.51 7.02
C GLY A 229 7.31 19.77 5.81
N ALA A 230 6.27 20.34 5.19
CA ALA A 230 5.49 19.66 4.16
C ALA A 230 5.29 20.53 2.93
N LYS A 231 5.32 19.90 1.76
CA LYS A 231 5.01 20.53 0.48
C LYS A 231 3.86 19.78 -0.19
N MET A 232 3.00 20.52 -0.86
CA MET A 232 2.00 19.96 -1.77
C MET A 232 2.58 19.87 -3.17
N GLU A 233 2.50 18.69 -3.76
CA GLU A 233 2.80 18.39 -5.15
C GLU A 233 1.58 17.76 -5.82
N SER A 234 1.73 17.39 -7.08
CA SER A 234 0.73 16.59 -7.79
C SER A 234 1.35 15.35 -8.42
N TRP A 235 0.52 14.34 -8.67
CA TRP A 235 0.89 13.12 -9.37
C TRP A 235 -0.24 12.64 -10.27
N GLY A 236 0.10 11.78 -11.23
CA GLY A 236 -0.84 11.26 -12.21
C GLY A 236 -1.31 12.36 -13.16
N ASN A 237 -0.35 13.13 -13.69
CA ASN A 237 -0.57 14.22 -14.64
C ASN A 237 -1.42 15.36 -14.05
N GLY A 238 -1.13 15.75 -12.81
CA GLY A 238 -1.80 16.85 -12.11
C GLY A 238 -3.15 16.50 -11.50
N LYS A 239 -3.61 15.24 -11.61
CA LYS A 239 -4.95 14.83 -11.18
C LYS A 239 -5.07 14.68 -9.66
N TYR A 240 -4.00 14.26 -9.00
CA TYR A 240 -4.03 13.91 -7.59
C TYR A 240 -3.05 14.77 -6.80
N LYS A 241 -3.47 15.20 -5.62
CA LYS A 241 -2.63 15.94 -4.68
C LYS A 241 -1.74 14.97 -3.92
N ALA A 242 -0.45 15.27 -3.83
CA ALA A 242 0.52 14.52 -3.04
C ALA A 242 1.13 15.40 -1.95
N LEU A 243 1.04 14.97 -0.69
CA LEU A 243 1.82 15.57 0.39
C LEU A 243 3.19 14.89 0.46
N VAL A 244 4.25 15.68 0.32
CA VAL A 244 5.65 15.22 0.37
C VAL A 244 6.45 16.02 1.40
N ASN A 245 7.68 15.59 1.68
CA ASN A 245 8.58 16.34 2.54
C ASN A 245 8.87 17.73 1.93
N GLY A 246 8.67 18.77 2.72
CA GLY A 246 9.01 20.14 2.37
C GLY A 246 10.09 20.71 3.29
N PRO A 247 10.57 21.93 3.00
CA PRO A 247 11.42 22.70 3.90
C PRO A 247 10.79 22.88 5.29
N GLU A 248 11.60 23.04 6.35
CA GLU A 248 11.11 23.16 7.74
C GLU A 248 10.12 24.32 7.95
N ASP A 249 10.31 25.42 7.23
CA ASP A 249 9.45 26.62 7.25
C ASP A 249 8.20 26.50 6.36
N SER A 250 8.13 25.47 5.52
CA SER A 250 6.96 25.22 4.67
C SER A 250 5.79 24.69 5.48
N CYS A 251 4.59 25.14 5.10
CA CYS A 251 3.37 24.81 5.81
C CYS A 251 2.23 24.50 4.84
N VAL A 252 1.49 23.43 5.12
CA VAL A 252 0.32 23.01 4.34
C VAL A 252 -0.94 23.10 5.20
N GLN A 253 -1.98 23.74 4.66
CA GLN A 253 -3.29 23.85 5.30
C GLN A 253 -4.16 22.62 4.99
N GLY A 254 -5.03 22.27 5.94
CA GLY A 254 -5.92 21.13 5.84
C GLY A 254 -6.81 21.03 7.07
N SER A 255 -7.18 19.80 7.43
CA SER A 255 -8.01 19.52 8.58
C SER A 255 -7.40 18.44 9.46
N ALA A 256 -7.60 18.55 10.77
CA ALA A 256 -7.25 17.53 11.74
C ALA A 256 -8.49 16.76 12.19
N TYR A 257 -8.35 15.45 12.28
CA TYR A 257 -9.35 14.54 12.82
C TYR A 257 -8.73 13.65 13.90
N GLN A 258 -9.49 13.36 14.95
CA GLN A 258 -9.06 12.45 15.99
C GLN A 258 -9.60 11.05 15.70
N VAL A 259 -8.72 10.16 15.24
CA VAL A 259 -9.03 8.75 14.96
C VAL A 259 -9.08 7.98 16.27
N MET A 260 -10.17 7.25 16.50
CA MET A 260 -10.49 6.70 17.82
C MET A 260 -10.09 5.23 17.99
N SER A 261 -9.96 4.48 16.89
CA SER A 261 -9.70 3.03 16.89
C SER A 261 -8.70 2.62 15.82
N GLU A 262 -8.17 1.40 15.95
CA GLU A 262 -7.29 0.80 14.93
C GLU A 262 -8.06 0.49 13.66
N GLU A 263 -9.32 0.08 13.78
CA GLU A 263 -10.20 -0.20 12.65
C GLU A 263 -10.46 1.03 11.79
N ASP A 264 -10.65 2.19 12.41
CA ASP A 264 -10.83 3.47 11.72
C ASP A 264 -9.54 3.85 10.97
N GLU A 265 -8.39 3.68 11.62
CA GLU A 265 -7.10 3.95 11.01
C GLU A 265 -6.83 3.02 9.82
N ASP A 266 -7.14 1.74 9.94
CA ASP A 266 -7.00 0.77 8.86
C ASP A 266 -7.93 1.07 7.68
N ALA A 267 -9.15 1.58 7.94
CA ALA A 267 -10.04 2.07 6.88
C ALA A 267 -9.43 3.26 6.14
N LEU A 268 -8.85 4.24 6.86
CA LEU A 268 -8.15 5.38 6.27
C LEU A 268 -6.94 4.93 5.44
N ARG A 269 -6.14 3.99 5.97
CA ARG A 269 -4.97 3.44 5.27
C ARG A 269 -5.35 2.69 4.00
N LYS A 270 -6.44 1.94 4.00
CA LYS A 270 -6.97 1.28 2.80
C LYS A 270 -7.45 2.29 1.76
N TYR A 271 -8.07 3.39 2.19
CA TYR A 271 -8.53 4.44 1.28
C TYR A 271 -7.38 5.13 0.55
N GLU A 272 -6.30 5.45 1.26
CA GLU A 272 -5.12 6.11 0.68
C GLU A 272 -4.30 5.16 -0.20
N THR A 273 -4.36 3.85 0.05
CA THR A 273 -3.65 2.78 -0.67
C THR A 273 -2.13 2.73 -0.41
N ASP A 274 -1.45 1.76 -1.01
CA ASP A 274 0.00 1.58 -0.92
C ASP A 274 0.81 2.64 -1.66
N ALA A 275 0.16 3.60 -2.32
CA ALA A 275 0.78 4.82 -2.86
C ALA A 275 1.25 5.80 -1.75
N TYR A 276 0.82 5.58 -0.50
CA TYR A 276 1.15 6.45 0.63
C TYR A 276 1.72 5.64 1.80
N GLU A 277 2.39 6.36 2.71
CA GLU A 277 2.80 5.86 4.01
C GLU A 277 2.33 6.80 5.13
N VAL A 278 2.11 6.23 6.30
CA VAL A 278 1.78 6.95 7.53
C VAL A 278 3.08 7.43 8.16
N VAL A 279 3.19 8.74 8.34
CA VAL A 279 4.33 9.39 9.00
C VAL A 279 3.90 10.23 10.18
N ARG A 280 4.78 10.36 11.17
CA ARG A 280 4.59 11.34 12.26
C ARG A 280 4.65 12.75 11.69
N CYS A 281 3.86 13.67 12.25
CA CYS A 281 3.93 15.09 11.91
C CYS A 281 3.54 15.95 13.10
N LEU A 282 3.90 17.24 13.02
CA LEU A 282 3.44 18.25 13.95
C LEU A 282 2.26 19.00 13.33
N ILE A 283 1.08 18.82 13.92
CA ILE A 283 -0.17 19.41 13.45
C ILE A 283 -0.46 20.63 14.31
N LYS A 284 -0.74 21.77 13.69
CA LYS A 284 -1.12 23.01 14.36
C LYS A 284 -2.62 23.20 14.22
N VAL A 285 -3.35 23.09 15.32
CA VAL A 285 -4.80 23.29 15.44
C VAL A 285 -5.03 24.50 16.34
N ASP A 286 -5.72 25.53 15.85
CA ASP A 286 -6.01 26.76 16.60
C ASP A 286 -4.78 27.39 17.29
N GLY A 287 -3.63 27.35 16.62
CA GLY A 287 -2.37 27.86 17.15
C GLY A 287 -1.61 26.91 18.08
N THR A 288 -2.23 25.82 18.52
CA THR A 288 -1.63 24.80 19.39
C THR A 288 -1.01 23.68 18.55
N ALA A 289 0.25 23.35 18.82
CA ALA A 289 0.94 22.25 18.15
C ALA A 289 0.69 20.93 18.87
N VAL A 290 0.17 19.94 18.14
CA VAL A 290 -0.10 18.57 18.62
C VAL A 290 0.64 17.56 17.74
N GLN A 291 1.15 16.50 18.37
CA GLN A 291 1.73 15.38 17.62
C GLN A 291 0.63 14.52 17.02
N GLY A 292 0.76 14.19 15.74
CA GLY A 292 -0.15 13.33 15.03
C GLY A 292 0.51 12.60 13.87
N CYS A 293 -0.31 12.05 13.00
CA CYS A 293 0.10 11.35 11.79
C CYS A 293 -0.50 11.99 10.54
N THR A 294 0.08 11.69 9.39
CA THR A 294 -0.51 12.02 8.09
C THR A 294 -0.07 11.01 7.03
N PHE A 295 -0.68 11.09 5.85
CA PHE A 295 -0.36 10.25 4.70
C PHE A 295 0.59 10.98 3.76
N ARG A 296 1.84 10.54 3.73
CA ARG A 296 2.88 11.04 2.82
C ARG A 296 2.91 10.19 1.57
N PHE A 297 2.92 10.81 0.40
CA PHE A 297 3.05 10.12 -0.88
C PHE A 297 4.46 9.56 -1.05
N ILE A 298 4.56 8.31 -1.50
CA ILE A 298 5.86 7.61 -1.68
C ILE A 298 6.24 7.37 -3.15
N GLY A 299 5.39 7.79 -4.09
CA GLY A 299 5.65 7.68 -5.53
C GLY A 299 6.42 8.86 -6.10
N GLU A 300 6.58 8.85 -7.42
CA GLU A 300 7.13 9.98 -8.17
C GLU A 300 6.04 11.04 -8.41
N THR A 301 6.37 12.29 -8.10
CA THR A 301 5.52 13.44 -8.39
C THR A 301 5.81 13.98 -9.79
N ASP A 302 4.86 14.71 -10.36
CA ASP A 302 4.99 15.34 -11.69
C ASP A 302 5.99 16.53 -11.69
#